data_AF-A0A6A2WN17-F1
#
_entry.id   AF-A0A6A2WN17-F1
#
_cell.length_a   1.000
_cell.length_b   1.000
_cell.length_c   1.000
_cell.angle_alpha   90.00
_cell.angle_beta   90.00
_cell.angle_gamma   90.00
#
_symmetry.space_group_name_H-M   'P 1'
#
loop_
_entity.id
_entity.type
_entity.pdbx_description
1 polymer ?
#
loop_
_entity_poly.entity_id
_entity_poly.type
_entity_poly.pdbx_seq_one_letter_code
_entity_poly.pdbx_strand_id
1 'polypeptide(L)'
;MGNEFVSCSLVLVLLITLAPGNVAGSHGNVLRLPTMDGKEEAGESAPSNSGMSMGMMMRMGREEVGKDPGFKVFFLMKDVQVGKTIPVNFPHLKETDPSRTLPRKTPTSLPFSLKALPFLLRFFSIPPASPQALGIEKTLTACETERPGEYKACITSVDSLIDFVGGYFGSDVRFEILKTSASSNSSPLIQNYTVFELKEKTSAKSLPCHNLPYPYPVFYCHILIDTTNRMFKVILRGENGDLVDAVLVCHMDTTKWNRNYFAFRQLGVERGTTEACHFFPAYDLAVVLVPK
;
A
#
# COMPACT_ATOMS: atom_id res chain seq x y z
N MET A 1 -59.40 -56.06 -18.70
CA MET A 1 -58.49 -55.69 -19.80
C MET A 1 -57.59 -54.57 -19.30
N GLY A 2 -56.31 -54.86 -19.09
CA GLY A 2 -55.33 -53.90 -18.60
C GLY A 2 -54.13 -54.66 -18.06
N ASN A 3 -53.14 -54.91 -18.91
CA ASN A 3 -51.93 -55.65 -18.58
C ASN A 3 -51.03 -54.89 -17.60
N GLU A 4 -50.45 -55.65 -16.68
CA GLU A 4 -49.36 -55.34 -15.75
C GLU A 4 -48.09 -54.94 -16.53
N PHE A 5 -47.31 -53.92 -16.18
CA PHE A 5 -46.44 -53.68 -15.01
C PHE A 5 -45.28 -54.71 -14.81
N VAL A 6 -44.06 -54.17 -15.03
CA VAL A 6 -42.74 -54.48 -14.43
C VAL A 6 -41.75 -55.43 -15.15
N SER A 7 -40.51 -54.90 -15.21
CA SER A 7 -39.18 -55.54 -15.32
C SER A 7 -38.65 -55.83 -16.74
N CYS A 8 -37.39 -55.53 -17.11
CA CYS A 8 -36.22 -55.13 -16.34
C CYS A 8 -35.13 -54.57 -17.30
N SER A 9 -34.32 -53.64 -16.81
CA SER A 9 -32.92 -53.39 -17.22
C SER A 9 -32.61 -52.83 -18.62
N LEU A 10 -32.39 -51.52 -18.69
CA LEU A 10 -31.23 -50.97 -19.41
C LEU A 10 -30.82 -49.63 -18.79
N VAL A 11 -29.71 -49.70 -18.05
CA VAL A 11 -28.95 -48.57 -17.52
C VAL A 11 -28.46 -47.75 -18.71
N LEU A 12 -29.08 -46.60 -18.97
CA LEU A 12 -28.53 -45.62 -19.92
C LEU A 12 -27.65 -44.64 -19.14
N VAL A 13 -26.36 -44.95 -19.15
CA VAL A 13 -25.27 -44.06 -18.73
C VAL A 13 -25.35 -42.78 -19.55
N LEU A 14 -25.64 -41.65 -18.90
CA LEU A 14 -25.47 -40.33 -19.51
C LEU A 14 -23.96 -40.03 -19.58
N LEU A 15 -23.34 -40.39 -20.69
CA LEU A 15 -21.97 -40.02 -21.03
C LEU A 15 -21.89 -38.49 -21.17
N ILE A 16 -21.35 -37.84 -20.14
CA ILE A 16 -20.89 -36.45 -20.19
C ILE A 16 -19.69 -36.41 -21.15
N THR A 17 -19.92 -36.06 -22.41
CA THR A 17 -18.85 -35.70 -23.34
C THR A 17 -18.29 -34.34 -22.95
N LEU A 18 -17.11 -34.35 -22.35
CA LEU A 18 -16.22 -33.19 -22.21
C LEU A 18 -15.81 -32.70 -23.61
N ALA A 19 -16.52 -31.70 -24.13
CA ALA A 19 -15.95 -30.81 -25.14
C ALA A 19 -15.30 -29.62 -24.40
N PRO A 20 -14.05 -29.24 -24.73
CA PRO A 20 -13.40 -28.09 -24.12
C PRO A 20 -14.08 -26.82 -24.63
N GLY A 21 -15.05 -26.32 -23.86
CA GLY A 21 -15.56 -24.98 -24.05
C GLY A 21 -14.42 -24.00 -23.86
N ASN A 22 -13.98 -23.36 -24.94
CA ASN A 22 -13.15 -22.18 -24.96
C ASN A 22 -13.75 -21.15 -23.98
N VAL A 23 -13.23 -21.12 -22.75
CA VAL A 23 -13.34 -19.93 -21.91
C VAL A 23 -12.39 -18.93 -22.56
N ALA A 24 -12.96 -18.07 -23.40
CA ALA A 24 -12.29 -16.88 -23.88
C ALA A 24 -11.75 -16.15 -22.64
N GLY A 25 -10.43 -16.21 -22.47
CA GLY A 25 -9.74 -15.43 -21.46
C GLY A 25 -10.04 -13.98 -21.74
N SER A 26 -10.89 -13.38 -20.91
CA SER A 26 -10.93 -11.95 -20.77
C SER A 26 -9.50 -11.53 -20.45
N HIS A 27 -8.85 -10.86 -21.40
CA HIS A 27 -7.57 -10.22 -21.20
C HIS A 27 -7.74 -9.23 -20.05
N GLY A 28 -7.54 -9.72 -18.82
CA GLY A 28 -7.56 -8.90 -17.63
C GLY A 28 -6.42 -7.91 -17.76
N ASN A 29 -6.75 -6.64 -17.98
CA ASN A 29 -5.80 -5.55 -17.85
C ASN A 29 -5.21 -5.62 -16.44
N VAL A 30 -4.01 -6.19 -16.34
CA VAL A 30 -3.21 -6.23 -15.12
C VAL A 30 -3.01 -4.79 -14.67
N LEU A 31 -3.35 -4.48 -13.43
CA LEU A 31 -3.07 -3.18 -12.84
C LEU A 31 -1.54 -3.02 -12.79
N ARG A 32 -0.99 -2.22 -13.71
CA ARG A 32 0.44 -1.89 -13.73
C ARG A 32 0.68 -0.72 -12.79
N LEU A 33 1.26 -1.01 -11.63
CA LEU A 33 1.76 0.02 -10.74
C LEU A 33 3.06 0.62 -11.32
N PRO A 34 3.29 1.93 -11.22
CA PRO A 34 4.59 2.54 -11.59
C PRO A 34 5.79 1.91 -10.84
N THR A 35 5.54 1.33 -9.66
CA THR A 35 6.55 0.61 -8.86
C THR A 35 7.01 -0.71 -9.49
N MET A 36 6.35 -1.14 -10.57
CA MET A 36 6.60 -2.37 -11.31
C MET A 36 7.43 -2.16 -12.59
N ASP A 37 7.66 -0.92 -13.02
CA ASP A 37 8.29 -0.59 -14.32
C ASP A 37 9.80 -0.30 -14.25
N GLY A 38 10.49 -0.69 -13.16
CA GLY A 38 11.93 -0.52 -13.04
C GLY A 38 12.71 -1.38 -14.05
N LYS A 39 13.19 -0.76 -15.14
CA LYS A 39 14.18 -1.35 -16.04
C LYS A 39 15.55 -1.36 -15.36
N GLU A 40 16.22 -2.52 -15.36
CA GLU A 40 17.69 -2.58 -15.29
C GLU A 40 18.21 -2.23 -16.70
N GLU A 41 18.70 -1.01 -16.88
CA GLU A 41 19.59 -0.71 -18.01
C GLU A 41 21.00 -0.46 -17.45
N ALA A 42 21.94 -1.32 -17.86
CA ALA A 42 23.35 -1.16 -17.61
C ALA A 42 23.91 -0.04 -18.51
N GLY A 43 24.49 0.99 -17.90
CA GLY A 43 25.22 2.05 -18.61
C GLY A 43 24.72 3.47 -18.31
N GLU A 44 25.60 4.25 -17.70
CA GLU A 44 25.67 5.74 -17.65
C GLU A 44 24.39 6.60 -17.76
N SER A 45 24.14 7.32 -16.66
CA SER A 45 23.46 8.63 -16.54
C SER A 45 21.92 8.71 -16.60
N ALA A 46 21.32 8.76 -15.40
CA ALA A 46 20.31 9.73 -14.89
C ALA A 46 19.34 9.00 -13.93
N PRO A 47 19.29 9.35 -12.62
CA PRO A 47 18.40 8.65 -11.69
C PRO A 47 16.96 9.10 -11.93
N SER A 48 16.08 8.15 -12.21
CA SER A 48 14.63 8.38 -12.31
C SER A 48 14.05 8.72 -10.94
N ASN A 49 13.67 9.98 -10.74
CA ASN A 49 12.98 10.47 -9.55
C ASN A 49 11.56 9.91 -9.46
N SER A 50 11.31 8.96 -8.54
CA SER A 50 9.95 8.49 -8.22
C SER A 50 9.76 8.36 -6.71
N GLY A 51 8.66 8.92 -6.19
CA GLY A 51 8.28 8.85 -4.77
C GLY A 51 8.28 7.43 -4.22
N MET A 52 8.79 7.26 -3.00
CA MET A 52 9.06 5.95 -2.40
C MET A 52 7.76 5.26 -1.98
N SER A 53 7.43 4.14 -2.62
CA SER A 53 6.44 3.16 -2.14
C SER A 53 7.11 2.15 -1.20
N MET A 54 6.37 1.50 -0.30
CA MET A 54 6.84 0.33 0.45
C MET A 54 7.45 -0.74 -0.48
N GLY A 55 6.91 -0.94 -1.69
CA GLY A 55 7.51 -1.82 -2.69
C GLY A 55 8.90 -1.37 -3.17
N MET A 56 9.16 -0.07 -3.21
CA MET A 56 10.47 0.51 -3.54
C MET A 56 11.42 0.46 -2.33
N MET A 57 10.92 0.66 -1.12
CA MET A 57 11.67 0.51 0.13
C MET A 57 12.08 -0.95 0.41
N MET A 58 11.24 -1.91 -0.01
CA MET A 58 11.53 -3.36 0.02
C MET A 58 12.48 -3.80 -1.12
N ARG A 59 12.66 -2.98 -2.16
CA ARG A 59 13.63 -3.22 -3.26
C ARG A 59 14.99 -2.58 -3.00
N MET A 60 15.03 -1.46 -2.28
CA MET A 60 16.27 -0.78 -1.97
C MET A 60 16.99 -1.52 -0.85
N GLY A 61 18.14 -2.10 -1.19
CA GLY A 61 19.18 -2.39 -0.21
C GLY A 61 19.53 -1.12 0.57
N ARG A 62 20.18 -1.32 1.72
CA ARG A 62 20.52 -0.36 2.77
C ARG A 62 21.28 0.92 2.33
N GLU A 63 21.54 1.12 1.03
CA GLU A 63 22.56 2.03 0.49
C GLU A 63 22.08 3.05 -0.56
N GLU A 64 20.79 3.05 -0.94
CA GLU A 64 20.32 3.92 -2.04
C GLU A 64 19.37 5.06 -1.58
N VAL A 65 18.81 4.99 -0.37
CA VAL A 65 18.09 6.11 0.26
C VAL A 65 19.11 7.05 0.90
N GLY A 66 19.51 8.10 0.17
CA GLY A 66 20.39 9.15 0.72
C GLY A 66 21.45 9.72 -0.22
N LYS A 67 21.44 9.38 -1.52
CA LYS A 67 22.41 9.92 -2.49
C LYS A 67 22.09 11.34 -2.98
N ASP A 68 20.88 11.86 -2.74
CA ASP A 68 20.51 13.24 -3.05
C ASP A 68 20.36 14.06 -1.74
N PRO A 69 21.27 15.02 -1.46
CA PRO A 69 21.22 15.85 -0.25
C PRO A 69 19.98 16.76 -0.15
N GLY A 70 19.22 16.94 -1.23
CA GLY A 70 17.97 17.73 -1.23
C GLY A 70 16.73 16.95 -0.78
N PHE A 71 16.76 15.61 -0.80
CA PHE A 71 15.57 14.78 -0.56
C PHE A 71 15.45 14.37 0.92
N LYS A 72 14.37 14.81 1.58
CA LYS A 72 14.05 14.46 2.98
C LYS A 72 12.80 13.59 3.05
N VAL A 73 12.92 12.41 3.65
CA VAL A 73 11.78 11.52 3.94
C VAL A 73 11.19 11.82 5.32
N PHE A 74 12.08 11.97 6.30
CA PHE A 74 11.70 12.28 7.68
C PHE A 74 11.83 13.76 8.04
N PHE A 75 10.95 14.20 8.93
CA PHE A 75 10.90 15.57 9.46
C PHE A 75 10.68 15.53 10.97
N LEU A 76 11.11 16.57 11.68
CA LEU A 76 10.66 16.82 13.04
C LEU A 76 9.32 17.56 12.99
N MET A 77 8.50 17.43 14.03
CA MET A 77 7.19 18.09 14.07
C MET A 77 7.33 19.62 13.99
N LYS A 78 8.41 20.18 14.54
CA LYS A 78 8.72 21.62 14.46
C LYS A 78 8.99 22.11 13.03
N ASP A 79 9.39 21.22 12.12
CA ASP A 79 9.69 21.54 10.73
C ASP A 79 8.43 21.51 9.85
N VAL A 80 7.39 20.78 10.29
CA VAL A 80 6.10 20.65 9.60
C VAL A 80 5.03 21.47 10.33
N GLN A 81 5.29 22.77 10.51
CA GLN A 81 4.34 23.72 11.12
C GLN A 81 3.81 24.70 10.08
N VAL A 82 2.61 25.25 10.33
CA VAL A 82 2.01 26.26 9.43
C VAL A 82 3.00 27.40 9.15
N GLY A 83 3.15 27.75 7.88
CA GLY A 83 4.09 28.75 7.37
C GLY A 83 5.53 28.25 7.15
N LYS A 84 5.88 27.03 7.57
CA LYS A 84 7.17 26.42 7.24
C LYS A 84 7.18 25.91 5.80
N THR A 85 8.36 25.95 5.20
CA THR A 85 8.61 25.40 3.86
C THR A 85 9.53 24.19 3.98
N ILE A 86 9.14 23.10 3.32
CA ILE A 86 9.84 21.82 3.37
C ILE A 86 10.03 21.26 1.95
N PRO A 87 11.23 20.72 1.61
CA PRO A 87 11.43 20.05 0.35
C PRO A 87 10.84 18.64 0.43
N VAL A 88 9.81 18.38 -0.36
CA VAL A 88 9.12 17.08 -0.41
C VAL A 88 8.90 16.68 -1.86
N ASN A 89 8.90 15.37 -2.11
CA ASN A 89 8.49 14.82 -3.40
C ASN A 89 7.13 14.15 -3.24
N PHE A 90 6.14 14.61 -3.98
CA PHE A 90 4.90 13.87 -4.21
C PHE A 90 4.90 13.39 -5.66
N PRO A 91 4.81 12.08 -5.91
CA PRO A 91 4.70 11.60 -7.28
C PRO A 91 3.39 12.08 -7.89
N HIS A 92 3.34 12.13 -9.22
CA HIS A 92 2.11 12.47 -9.93
C HIS A 92 1.00 11.47 -9.56
N LEU A 93 -0.08 11.97 -8.99
CA LEU A 93 -1.20 11.20 -8.48
C LEU A 93 -2.40 11.31 -9.42
N LYS A 94 -2.64 10.27 -10.24
CA LYS A 94 -3.92 10.18 -10.95
C LYS A 94 -4.99 9.80 -9.93
N GLU A 95 -6.00 10.66 -9.75
CA GLU A 95 -7.13 10.37 -8.85
C GLU A 95 -7.91 9.12 -9.26
N THR A 96 -7.96 8.84 -10.56
CA THR A 96 -8.67 7.69 -11.13
C THR A 96 -7.85 6.39 -11.11
N ASP A 97 -6.70 6.34 -10.44
CA ASP A 97 -5.87 5.13 -10.41
C ASP A 97 -6.55 4.04 -9.57
N PRO A 98 -6.93 2.89 -10.17
CA PRO A 98 -7.64 1.84 -9.45
C PRO A 98 -6.81 1.21 -8.32
N SER A 99 -5.47 1.35 -8.34
CA SER A 99 -4.58 0.90 -7.25
C SER A 99 -4.83 1.61 -5.94
N ARG A 100 -5.50 2.77 -5.99
CA ARG A 100 -5.78 3.61 -4.84
C ARG A 100 -7.14 3.29 -4.22
N THR A 101 -7.91 2.35 -4.77
CA THR A 101 -9.27 2.04 -4.30
C THR A 101 -9.43 0.57 -4.00
N LEU A 102 -9.90 0.26 -2.79
CA LEU A 102 -10.28 -1.11 -2.42
C LEU A 102 -11.62 -1.46 -3.09
N PRO A 103 -11.74 -2.65 -3.72
CA PRO A 103 -13.05 -3.17 -4.12
C PRO A 103 -13.92 -3.39 -2.87
N ARG A 104 -15.25 -3.37 -3.02
CA ARG A 104 -16.16 -3.59 -1.90
C ARG A 104 -15.93 -4.96 -1.25
N LYS A 105 -15.90 -6.01 -2.08
CA LYS A 105 -15.73 -7.41 -1.65
C LYS A 105 -14.38 -7.97 -2.09
N THR A 106 -13.87 -8.90 -1.31
CA THR A 106 -12.66 -9.66 -1.65
C THR A 106 -12.87 -10.42 -2.96
N PRO A 107 -11.92 -10.39 -3.91
CA PRO A 107 -11.99 -11.24 -5.10
C PRO A 107 -11.95 -12.71 -4.67
N THR A 108 -13.10 -13.39 -4.68
CA THR A 108 -13.23 -14.78 -4.20
C THR A 108 -12.64 -15.82 -5.15
N SER A 109 -12.18 -15.42 -6.33
CA SER A 109 -11.75 -16.34 -7.39
C SER A 109 -10.24 -16.59 -7.47
N LEU A 110 -9.40 -15.79 -6.82
CA LEU A 110 -7.94 -15.90 -6.94
C LEU A 110 -7.29 -16.29 -5.60
N PRO A 111 -6.39 -17.29 -5.60
CA PRO A 111 -5.67 -17.67 -4.39
C PRO A 111 -4.69 -16.56 -3.99
N PHE A 112 -4.79 -16.10 -2.74
CA PHE A 112 -3.83 -15.15 -2.17
C PHE A 112 -2.86 -15.87 -1.24
N SER A 113 -1.89 -16.59 -1.83
CA SER A 113 -0.87 -17.31 -1.07
C SER A 113 0.45 -17.45 -1.82
N LEU A 114 1.57 -17.44 -1.09
CA LEU A 114 2.91 -17.67 -1.64
C LEU A 114 3.01 -19.04 -2.32
N LYS A 115 2.34 -20.06 -1.79
CA LYS A 115 2.30 -21.40 -2.40
C LYS A 115 1.66 -21.40 -3.79
N ALA A 116 0.77 -20.43 -4.07
CA ALA A 116 0.13 -20.26 -5.35
C ALA A 116 0.91 -19.35 -6.31
N LEU A 117 2.11 -18.87 -5.95
CA LEU A 117 2.90 -17.97 -6.77
C LEU A 117 3.08 -18.46 -8.22
N PRO A 118 3.45 -19.74 -8.50
CA PRO A 118 3.58 -20.20 -9.89
C PRO A 118 2.28 -20.10 -10.69
N PHE A 119 1.14 -20.38 -10.05
CA PHE A 119 -0.18 -20.22 -10.66
C PHE A 119 -0.49 -18.75 -10.94
N LEU A 120 -0.24 -17.86 -9.97
CA LEU A 120 -0.50 -16.42 -10.11
C LEU A 120 0.32 -15.80 -11.24
N LEU A 121 1.62 -16.12 -11.33
CA LEU A 121 2.49 -15.62 -12.39
C LEU A 121 1.98 -16.07 -13.76
N ARG A 122 1.57 -17.33 -13.91
CA ARG A 122 0.96 -17.83 -15.15
C ARG A 122 -0.38 -17.15 -15.45
N PHE A 123 -1.26 -17.01 -14.47
CA PHE A 123 -2.58 -16.41 -14.62
C PHE A 123 -2.50 -14.96 -15.12
N PHE A 124 -1.59 -14.17 -14.54
CA PHE A 124 -1.37 -12.77 -14.93
C PHE A 124 -0.39 -12.58 -16.09
N SER A 125 0.10 -13.67 -16.69
CA SER A 125 1.11 -13.63 -17.76
C SER A 125 2.37 -12.84 -17.36
N ILE A 126 2.82 -12.99 -16.12
CA ILE A 126 4.00 -12.33 -15.57
C ILE A 126 5.21 -13.26 -15.73
N PRO A 127 6.29 -12.82 -16.41
CA PRO A 127 7.49 -13.63 -16.53
C PRO A 127 8.10 -13.97 -15.16
N PRO A 128 8.49 -15.23 -14.90
CA PRO A 128 9.28 -15.58 -13.72
C PRO A 128 10.56 -14.74 -13.63
N ALA A 129 11.04 -14.50 -12.41
CA ALA A 129 12.22 -13.66 -12.11
C ALA A 129 12.16 -12.19 -12.59
N SER A 130 11.03 -11.74 -13.13
CA SER A 130 10.83 -10.32 -13.45
C SER A 130 10.73 -9.45 -12.18
N PRO A 131 10.99 -8.13 -12.30
CA PRO A 131 10.66 -7.15 -11.27
C PRO A 131 9.27 -7.32 -10.66
N GLN A 132 8.30 -7.67 -11.49
CA GLN A 132 6.90 -7.86 -11.12
C GLN A 132 6.70 -9.14 -10.31
N ALA A 133 7.29 -10.25 -10.76
CA ALA A 133 7.25 -11.52 -10.05
C ALA A 133 7.85 -11.39 -8.64
N LEU A 134 9.00 -10.72 -8.52
CA LEU A 134 9.63 -10.45 -7.23
C LEU A 134 8.76 -9.58 -6.33
N GLY A 135 8.05 -8.60 -6.88
CA GLY A 135 7.10 -7.77 -6.15
C GLY A 135 5.97 -8.59 -5.54
N ILE A 136 5.36 -9.47 -6.34
CA ILE A 136 4.28 -10.38 -5.91
C ILE A 136 4.77 -11.32 -4.82
N GLU A 137 5.93 -11.95 -5.03
CA GLU A 137 6.54 -12.85 -4.06
C GLU A 137 6.79 -12.16 -2.71
N LYS A 138 7.38 -10.96 -2.74
CA LYS A 138 7.61 -10.16 -1.53
C LYS A 138 6.32 -9.77 -0.83
N THR A 139 5.29 -9.38 -1.58
CA THR A 139 3.97 -9.06 -1.04
C THR A 139 3.39 -10.25 -0.30
N LEU A 140 3.29 -11.40 -0.96
CA LEU A 140 2.75 -12.62 -0.35
C LEU A 140 3.55 -13.05 0.87
N THR A 141 4.89 -13.00 0.79
CA THR A 141 5.78 -13.29 1.91
C THR A 141 5.50 -12.37 3.11
N ALA A 142 5.40 -11.06 2.91
CA ALA A 142 5.13 -10.11 3.99
C ALA A 142 3.74 -10.33 4.62
N CYS A 143 2.74 -10.65 3.80
CA CYS A 143 1.39 -10.94 4.26
C CYS A 143 1.34 -12.21 5.13
N GLU A 144 2.03 -13.28 4.73
CA GLU A 144 2.02 -14.58 5.43
C GLU A 144 3.00 -14.67 6.60
N THR A 145 4.07 -13.87 6.62
CA THR A 145 5.11 -13.94 7.67
C THR A 145 4.60 -13.38 8.99
N GLU A 146 4.63 -14.15 10.08
CA GLU A 146 4.30 -13.65 11.42
C GLU A 146 5.30 -12.61 11.91
N ARG A 147 4.79 -11.58 12.60
CA ARG A 147 5.59 -10.47 13.13
C ARG A 147 5.22 -10.22 14.60
N PRO A 148 5.96 -10.82 15.55
CA PRO A 148 5.71 -10.58 16.97
C PRO A 148 5.79 -9.09 17.33
N GLY A 149 4.82 -8.60 18.11
CA GLY A 149 4.73 -7.18 18.48
C GLY A 149 3.97 -6.30 17.47
N GLU A 150 3.35 -6.91 16.45
CA GLU A 150 2.62 -6.21 15.40
C GLU A 150 1.25 -6.86 15.16
N TYR A 151 0.19 -6.07 15.19
CA TYR A 151 -1.13 -6.49 14.74
C TYR A 151 -1.30 -6.11 13.27
N LYS A 152 -1.32 -7.09 12.36
CA LYS A 152 -1.25 -6.85 10.91
C LYS A 152 -2.21 -7.71 10.10
N ALA A 153 -2.58 -7.22 8.93
CA ALA A 153 -3.22 -8.00 7.88
C ALA A 153 -2.98 -7.37 6.50
N CYS A 154 -3.03 -8.20 5.46
CA CYS A 154 -3.13 -7.71 4.10
C CYS A 154 -4.60 -7.59 3.70
N ILE A 155 -5.01 -6.35 3.43
CA ILE A 155 -6.37 -5.94 3.12
C ILE A 155 -6.51 -5.84 1.60
N THR A 156 -7.53 -6.52 1.09
CA THR A 156 -7.82 -6.58 -0.36
C THR A 156 -9.22 -6.10 -0.69
N SER A 157 -10.02 -5.77 0.32
CA SER A 157 -11.37 -5.22 0.17
C SER A 157 -11.79 -4.31 1.33
N VAL A 158 -12.83 -3.51 1.10
CA VAL A 158 -13.45 -2.69 2.15
C VAL A 158 -14.01 -3.57 3.27
N ASP A 159 -14.65 -4.69 2.95
CA ASP A 159 -15.18 -5.62 3.95
C ASP A 159 -14.05 -6.15 4.87
N SER A 160 -12.94 -6.60 4.28
CA SER A 160 -11.78 -7.06 5.08
C SER A 160 -11.16 -5.95 5.95
N LEU A 161 -11.24 -4.70 5.49
CA LEU A 161 -10.76 -3.56 6.27
C LEU A 161 -11.67 -3.30 7.48
N ILE A 162 -12.99 -3.37 7.29
CA ILE A 162 -13.97 -3.21 8.37
C ILE A 162 -13.77 -4.29 9.43
N ASP A 163 -13.64 -5.56 9.01
CA ASP A 163 -13.43 -6.68 9.93
C ASP A 163 -12.13 -6.52 10.72
N PHE A 164 -11.05 -6.11 10.05
CA PHE A 164 -9.75 -5.91 10.69
C PHE A 164 -9.76 -4.74 11.69
N VAL A 165 -10.35 -3.61 11.31
CA VAL A 165 -10.52 -2.44 12.20
C VAL A 165 -11.40 -2.82 13.40
N GLY A 166 -12.49 -3.55 13.17
CA GLY A 166 -13.39 -4.03 14.22
C GLY A 166 -12.71 -5.02 15.17
N GLY A 167 -11.83 -5.88 14.66
CA GLY A 167 -11.06 -6.84 15.44
C GLY A 167 -10.10 -6.18 16.43
N TYR A 168 -9.49 -5.05 16.07
CA TYR A 168 -8.55 -4.34 16.95
C TYR A 168 -9.20 -3.25 17.81
N PHE A 169 -10.06 -2.41 17.22
CA PHE A 169 -10.62 -1.24 17.88
C PHE A 169 -12.02 -1.48 18.48
N GLY A 170 -12.62 -2.64 18.23
CA GLY A 170 -13.98 -3.01 18.61
C GLY A 170 -14.97 -2.83 17.45
N SER A 171 -16.04 -3.63 17.45
CA SER A 171 -17.02 -3.71 16.34
C SER A 171 -17.90 -2.46 16.17
N ASP A 172 -17.96 -1.58 17.16
CA ASP A 172 -18.87 -0.43 17.22
C ASP A 172 -18.14 0.92 16.97
N VAL A 173 -17.13 0.89 16.11
CA VAL A 173 -16.32 2.06 15.75
C VAL A 173 -16.73 2.63 14.39
N ARG A 174 -16.74 3.97 14.29
CA ARG A 174 -16.80 4.67 13.00
C ARG A 174 -15.40 5.12 12.64
N PHE A 175 -15.04 5.00 11.36
CA PHE A 175 -13.74 5.41 10.87
C PHE A 175 -13.84 6.08 9.49
N GLU A 176 -12.83 6.89 9.17
CA GLU A 176 -12.62 7.45 7.84
C GLU A 176 -11.30 6.93 7.26
N ILE A 177 -11.24 6.83 5.93
CA ILE A 177 -10.01 6.48 5.20
C ILE A 177 -9.41 7.77 4.65
N LEU A 178 -8.21 8.10 5.09
CA LEU A 178 -7.41 9.21 4.61
C LEU A 178 -6.41 8.73 3.58
N LYS A 179 -6.18 9.55 2.56
CA LYS A 179 -5.18 9.33 1.51
C LYS A 179 -4.56 10.67 1.15
N THR A 180 -3.29 10.64 0.75
CA THR A 180 -2.66 11.81 0.14
C THR A 180 -3.26 12.01 -1.25
N SER A 181 -3.76 13.20 -1.57
CA SER A 181 -4.16 13.63 -2.92
C SER A 181 -3.37 14.86 -3.33
N ALA A 182 -3.04 14.95 -4.61
CA ALA A 182 -2.34 16.09 -5.19
C ALA A 182 -3.09 16.50 -6.45
N SER A 183 -3.47 17.78 -6.54
CA SER A 183 -3.90 18.39 -7.79
C SER A 183 -2.66 18.94 -8.48
N SER A 184 -1.98 18.08 -9.23
CA SER A 184 -0.84 18.48 -10.06
C SER A 184 -1.05 18.04 -11.50
N ASN A 185 -0.80 18.94 -12.43
CA ASN A 185 -0.66 18.64 -13.86
C ASN A 185 0.81 18.44 -14.26
N SER A 186 1.74 18.46 -13.30
CA SER A 186 3.18 18.45 -13.55
C SER A 186 3.85 17.13 -13.11
N SER A 187 4.92 16.76 -13.82
CA SER A 187 5.77 15.59 -13.54
C SER A 187 6.60 15.79 -12.26
N PRO A 188 7.18 14.72 -11.66
CA PRO A 188 7.62 14.76 -10.27
C PRO A 188 8.94 15.54 -10.14
N LEU A 189 8.86 16.73 -9.55
CA LEU A 189 10.01 17.48 -9.08
C LEU A 189 9.99 17.48 -7.55
N ILE A 190 11.12 17.13 -6.94
CA ILE A 190 11.39 17.59 -5.57
C ILE A 190 11.25 19.10 -5.61
N GLN A 191 10.33 19.62 -4.83
CA GLN A 191 10.15 21.06 -4.70
C GLN A 191 9.83 21.43 -3.26
N ASN A 192 9.95 22.71 -3.00
CA ASN A 192 9.53 23.29 -1.75
C ASN A 192 8.00 23.38 -1.69
N TYR A 193 7.46 22.91 -0.57
CA TYR A 193 6.06 23.06 -0.24
C TYR A 193 5.93 23.86 1.05
N THR A 194 5.11 24.90 1.05
CA THR A 194 4.73 25.62 2.25
C THR A 194 3.52 24.96 2.91
N VAL A 195 3.61 24.74 4.23
CA VAL A 195 2.51 24.23 5.05
C VAL A 195 1.46 25.32 5.23
N PHE A 196 0.30 25.12 4.61
CA PHE A 196 -0.81 26.06 4.66
C PHE A 196 -1.77 25.74 5.81
N GLU A 197 -2.07 24.46 6.01
CA GLU A 197 -2.91 23.99 7.11
C GLU A 197 -2.30 22.71 7.70
N LEU A 198 -2.41 22.57 9.03
CA LEU A 198 -2.02 21.38 9.76
C LEU A 198 -3.11 21.05 10.78
N LYS A 199 -3.81 19.93 10.58
CA LYS A 199 -4.92 19.52 11.43
C LYS A 199 -4.70 18.11 11.94
N GLU A 200 -4.63 17.97 13.25
CA GLU A 200 -4.56 16.67 13.90
C GLU A 200 -5.86 15.89 13.71
N LYS A 201 -5.71 14.61 13.38
CA LYS A 201 -6.77 13.62 13.36
C LYS A 201 -6.66 12.79 14.63
N THR A 202 -7.81 12.46 15.22
CA THR A 202 -7.96 11.88 16.58
C THR A 202 -6.86 10.85 16.90
N SER A 203 -5.95 11.22 17.80
CA SER A 203 -4.55 10.76 17.75
C SER A 203 -4.18 9.56 18.60
N ALA A 204 -5.16 8.75 19.02
CA ALA A 204 -4.87 7.53 19.79
C ALA A 204 -5.20 6.23 19.02
N LYS A 205 -5.93 6.31 17.91
CA LYS A 205 -6.52 5.12 17.26
C LYS A 205 -6.50 5.27 15.75
N SER A 206 -5.31 5.09 15.18
CA SER A 206 -5.09 5.12 13.75
C SER A 206 -4.43 3.83 13.27
N LEU A 207 -4.77 3.41 12.06
CA LEU A 207 -4.22 2.23 11.40
C LEU A 207 -3.56 2.66 10.07
N PRO A 208 -2.21 2.71 10.00
CA PRO A 208 -1.50 2.89 8.74
C PRO A 208 -1.63 1.64 7.86
N CYS A 209 -1.75 1.86 6.55
CA CYS A 209 -1.82 0.81 5.56
C CYS A 209 -0.97 1.15 4.33
N HIS A 210 -0.04 0.27 4.00
CA HIS A 210 0.91 0.47 2.92
C HIS A 210 0.49 -0.31 1.67
N ASN A 211 0.41 0.36 0.53
CA ASN A 211 0.11 -0.33 -0.73
C ASN A 211 1.31 -1.19 -1.14
N LEU A 212 1.03 -2.47 -1.38
CA LEU A 212 2.01 -3.46 -1.77
C LEU A 212 1.94 -3.76 -3.28
N PRO A 213 3.07 -4.06 -3.93
CA PRO A 213 3.08 -4.41 -5.34
C PRO A 213 2.35 -5.73 -5.57
N TYR A 214 1.19 -5.66 -6.21
CA TYR A 214 0.37 -6.81 -6.56
C TYR A 214 -0.53 -6.48 -7.77
N PRO A 215 -0.95 -7.46 -8.60
CA PRO A 215 -1.80 -7.23 -9.78
C PRO A 215 -3.15 -6.56 -9.54
N TYR A 216 -3.56 -6.43 -8.29
CA TYR A 216 -4.74 -5.69 -7.82
C TYR A 216 -4.41 -5.03 -6.47
N PRO A 217 -5.24 -4.09 -5.97
CA PRO A 217 -4.95 -3.35 -4.74
C PRO A 217 -4.78 -4.28 -3.53
N VAL A 218 -3.62 -4.21 -2.88
CA VAL A 218 -3.31 -4.95 -1.65
C VAL A 218 -2.66 -3.97 -0.68
N PHE A 219 -3.24 -3.85 0.51
CA PHE A 219 -2.75 -2.95 1.53
C PHE A 219 -2.27 -3.73 2.74
N TYR A 220 -0.99 -3.62 3.07
CA TYR A 220 -0.46 -4.10 4.33
C TYR A 220 -0.81 -3.12 5.44
N CYS A 221 -1.85 -3.45 6.19
CA CYS A 221 -2.31 -2.66 7.32
C CYS A 221 -1.70 -3.22 8.59
N HIS A 222 -1.11 -2.35 9.42
CA HIS A 222 -0.47 -2.81 10.64
C HIS A 222 -0.45 -1.79 11.79
N ILE A 223 -0.39 -2.29 13.02
CA ILE A 223 -0.22 -1.50 14.23
C ILE A 223 0.93 -2.12 15.02
N LEU A 224 1.95 -1.31 15.29
CA LEU A 224 3.00 -1.69 16.23
C LEU A 224 2.48 -1.52 17.66
N ILE A 225 2.50 -2.60 18.42
CA ILE A 225 2.04 -2.63 19.80
C ILE A 225 2.99 -1.77 20.66
N ASP A 226 2.43 -1.07 21.66
CA ASP A 226 3.18 -0.15 22.53
C ASP A 226 3.90 0.98 21.79
N THR A 227 3.33 1.47 20.69
CA THR A 227 3.81 2.67 20.00
C THR A 227 2.71 3.73 19.96
N THR A 228 3.13 5.00 20.06
CA THR A 228 2.22 6.14 20.02
C THR A 228 2.48 6.92 18.74
N ASN A 229 1.48 6.95 17.86
CA ASN A 229 1.53 7.67 16.60
C ASN A 229 0.45 8.73 16.56
N ARG A 230 0.77 9.93 16.05
CA ARG A 230 -0.20 10.99 15.78
C ARG A 230 -0.34 11.15 14.27
N MET A 231 -1.57 11.29 13.79
CA MET A 231 -1.84 11.51 12.38
C MET A 231 -2.40 12.90 12.14
N PHE A 232 -2.00 13.51 11.02
CA PHE A 232 -2.41 14.85 10.64
C PHE A 232 -2.82 14.87 9.18
N LYS A 233 -3.82 15.71 8.89
CA LYS A 233 -4.05 16.24 7.55
C LYS A 233 -3.24 17.51 7.38
N VAL A 234 -2.54 17.61 6.26
CA VAL A 234 -1.65 18.73 5.94
C VAL A 234 -1.99 19.25 4.56
N ILE A 235 -2.39 20.51 4.47
CA ILE A 235 -2.54 21.18 3.17
C ILE A 235 -1.22 21.86 2.85
N LEU A 236 -0.62 21.46 1.72
CA LEU A 236 0.66 21.94 1.23
C LEU A 236 0.45 22.71 -0.09
N ARG A 237 1.17 23.81 -0.25
CA ARG A 237 1.23 24.57 -1.51
C ARG A 237 2.65 24.54 -2.06
N GLY A 238 2.81 24.00 -3.27
CA GLY A 238 4.08 23.96 -3.99
C GLY A 238 4.43 25.32 -4.60
N GLU A 239 5.72 25.58 -4.79
CA GLU A 239 6.19 26.77 -5.52
C GLU A 239 5.69 26.81 -6.97
N ASN A 240 5.43 25.64 -7.58
CA ASN A 240 4.81 25.53 -8.90
C ASN A 240 3.28 25.73 -8.91
N GLY A 241 2.66 26.05 -7.76
CA GLY A 241 1.22 26.23 -7.62
C GLY A 241 0.43 24.97 -7.30
N ASP A 242 1.09 23.80 -7.18
CA ASP A 242 0.43 22.56 -6.78
C ASP A 242 -0.23 22.69 -5.40
N LEU A 243 -1.39 22.06 -5.25
CA LEU A 243 -2.04 21.87 -3.95
C LEU A 243 -2.03 20.38 -3.62
N VAL A 244 -1.52 20.06 -2.43
CA VAL A 244 -1.47 18.68 -1.93
C VAL A 244 -2.20 18.61 -0.61
N ASP A 245 -3.21 17.75 -0.54
CA ASP A 245 -3.85 17.33 0.70
C ASP A 245 -3.17 16.03 1.15
N ALA A 246 -2.15 16.18 2.00
CA ALA A 246 -1.28 15.11 2.43
C ALA A 246 -1.69 14.55 3.79
N VAL A 247 -1.42 13.26 3.99
CA VAL A 247 -1.49 12.62 5.31
C VAL A 247 -0.09 12.55 5.89
N LEU A 248 0.10 13.02 7.11
CA LEU A 248 1.34 12.95 7.86
C LEU A 248 1.15 12.04 9.07
N VAL A 249 2.12 11.17 9.34
CA VAL A 249 2.24 10.46 10.62
C VAL A 249 3.48 10.94 11.36
N CYS A 250 3.35 11.09 12.67
CA CYS A 250 4.44 11.33 13.59
C CYS A 250 4.50 10.20 14.61
N HIS A 251 5.65 9.55 14.69
CA HIS A 251 5.96 8.57 15.72
C HIS A 251 6.48 9.29 16.94
N MET A 252 5.69 9.32 18.02
CA MET A 252 5.96 10.12 19.21
C MET A 252 6.98 9.47 20.14
N ASP A 253 7.12 8.14 20.05
CA ASP A 253 8.13 7.38 20.77
C ASP A 253 8.95 6.55 19.79
N THR A 254 10.20 6.95 19.61
CA THR A 254 11.18 6.27 18.75
C THR A 254 12.17 5.43 19.56
N THR A 255 12.00 5.27 20.88
CA THR A 255 12.96 4.55 21.75
C THR A 255 13.18 3.10 21.31
N LYS A 256 12.13 2.42 20.88
CA LYS A 256 12.17 1.01 20.42
C LYS A 256 12.69 0.85 18.98
N TRP A 257 12.92 1.95 18.26
CA TRP A 257 13.42 1.87 16.89
C TRP A 257 14.89 1.43 16.86
N ASN A 258 15.28 0.81 15.74
CA ASN A 258 16.68 0.45 15.51
C ASN A 258 17.55 1.72 15.54
N ARG A 259 18.57 1.76 16.41
CA ARG A 259 19.49 2.91 16.55
C ARG A 259 20.13 3.34 15.22
N ASN A 260 20.34 2.40 14.30
CA ASN A 260 20.96 2.65 13.00
C ASN A 260 19.93 2.93 11.89
N TYR A 261 18.67 3.15 12.23
CA TYR A 261 17.63 3.48 11.28
C TYR A 261 17.95 4.82 10.61
N PHE A 262 17.75 4.91 9.29
CA PHE A 262 18.24 6.05 8.50
C PHE A 262 17.59 7.37 8.88
N ALA A 263 16.38 7.35 9.46
CA ALA A 263 15.70 8.54 9.97
C ALA A 263 16.58 9.33 10.94
N PHE A 264 17.29 8.64 11.85
CA PHE A 264 18.15 9.27 12.84
C PHE A 264 19.34 9.98 12.21
N ARG A 265 19.95 9.36 11.20
CA ARG A 265 21.03 10.00 10.41
C ARG A 265 20.52 11.21 9.63
N GLN A 266 19.34 11.11 9.02
CA GLN A 266 18.75 12.19 8.23
C GLN A 266 18.33 13.39 9.11
N LEU A 267 17.79 13.13 10.30
CA LEU A 267 17.30 14.14 11.24
C LEU A 267 18.41 14.72 12.12
N GLY A 268 19.56 14.04 12.24
CA GLY A 268 20.63 14.43 13.16
C GLY A 268 20.24 14.27 14.63
N VAL A 269 19.40 13.28 14.95
CA VAL A 269 18.89 13.01 16.31
C VAL A 269 19.12 11.55 16.69
N GLU A 270 19.12 11.25 17.98
CA GLU A 270 19.16 9.88 18.47
C GLU A 270 17.74 9.32 18.68
N ARG A 271 17.64 7.99 18.75
CA ARG A 271 16.37 7.33 19.09
C ARG A 271 15.88 7.77 20.47
N GLY A 272 14.58 8.03 20.58
CA GLY A 272 13.92 8.38 21.84
C GLY A 272 14.12 9.81 22.33
N THR A 273 14.89 10.65 21.62
CA THR A 273 15.06 12.06 22.00
C THR A 273 13.98 12.96 21.41
N THR A 274 13.44 12.60 20.26
CA THR A 274 12.38 13.35 19.55
C THR A 274 11.41 12.41 18.85
N GLU A 275 10.29 12.98 18.41
CA GLU A 275 9.42 12.37 17.42
C GLU A 275 10.10 12.27 16.05
N ALA A 276 9.60 11.38 15.20
CA ALA A 276 9.96 11.32 13.78
C ALA A 276 8.68 11.31 12.95
N CYS A 277 8.53 12.29 12.06
CA CYS A 277 7.38 12.44 11.19
C CYS A 277 7.72 12.12 9.74
N HIS A 278 6.76 11.59 8.98
CA HIS A 278 6.87 11.48 7.53
C HIS A 278 5.48 11.53 6.88
N PHE A 279 5.44 11.96 5.62
CA PHE A 279 4.22 11.91 4.83
C PHE A 279 3.93 10.47 4.39
N PHE A 280 2.64 10.14 4.27
CA PHE A 280 2.22 8.90 3.65
C PHE A 280 2.57 8.93 2.16
N PRO A 281 3.17 7.85 1.64
CA PRO A 281 3.29 7.65 0.21
C PRO A 281 1.94 7.80 -0.50
N ALA A 282 2.03 8.23 -1.75
CA ALA A 282 0.91 8.55 -2.63
C ALA A 282 -0.20 7.49 -2.71
N TYR A 283 0.19 6.21 -2.63
CA TYR A 283 -0.71 5.07 -2.78
C TYR A 283 -1.11 4.45 -1.44
N ASP A 284 -0.54 4.92 -0.33
CA ASP A 284 -0.85 4.41 0.99
C ASP A 284 -2.14 5.06 1.52
N LEU A 285 -2.73 4.42 2.53
CA LEU A 285 -3.91 4.95 3.21
C LEU A 285 -3.73 4.89 4.71
N ALA A 286 -4.47 5.75 5.40
CA ALA A 286 -4.57 5.74 6.85
C ALA A 286 -6.03 5.62 7.25
N VAL A 287 -6.34 4.72 8.16
CA VAL A 287 -7.64 4.69 8.82
C VAL A 287 -7.53 5.47 10.13
N VAL A 288 -8.46 6.40 10.35
CA VAL A 288 -8.55 7.11 11.64
C VAL A 288 -9.97 6.97 12.19
N LEU A 289 -10.08 6.70 13.49
CA LEU A 289 -11.39 6.64 14.14
C LEU A 289 -11.99 8.04 14.27
N VAL A 290 -13.31 8.11 14.06
CA VAL A 290 -14.09 9.34 14.19
C VAL A 290 -15.10 9.21 15.33
N PRO A 291 -15.38 10.30 16.07
CA PRO A 291 -16.43 10.30 17.08
C PRO A 291 -17.77 9.88 16.48
N LYS A 292 -18.63 9.25 17.29
CA LYS A 292 -19.99 8.87 16.90
C LYS A 292 -20.91 10.06 16.70
#